data_AF-A0A534VG29-F1
#
_entry.id   AF-A0A534VG29-F1
#
_cell.length_a   1.000
_cell.length_b   1.000
_cell.length_c   1.000
_cell.angle_alpha   90.00
_cell.angle_beta   90.00
_cell.angle_gamma   90.00
#
_symmetry.space_group_name_H-M   'P 1'
#
loop_
_entity.id
_entity.type
_entity.pdbx_description
1 polymer ?
#
loop_
_entity_poly.entity_id
_entity_poly.type
_entity_poly.pdbx_seq_one_letter_code
_entity_poly.pdbx_strand_id
1 'polypeptide(L)'
;MMLPVFWHKKLPFLLGVGVVVLLLPQATNADPSKYPQFAQEKLPENVTPVFVNIEELVADLKAGAKPIIIDVRTEEEFREVHILGAVSAPLAEFKDYLKSIPRDRPVVLY
;
A
#
# COMPACT_ATOMS: atom_id res chain seq x y z
N MET A 1 -70.04 -20.68 20.06
CA MET A 1 -70.01 -20.70 18.59
C MET A 1 -68.55 -20.52 18.17
N MET A 2 -67.95 -21.58 17.63
CA MET A 2 -66.70 -21.69 16.83
C MET A 2 -65.43 -20.90 17.23
N LEU A 3 -64.38 -21.66 17.57
CA LEU A 3 -62.96 -21.26 17.42
C LEU A 3 -62.61 -21.05 15.94
N PRO A 4 -61.49 -20.36 15.66
CA PRO A 4 -60.38 -21.15 15.12
C PRO A 4 -59.01 -20.84 15.73
N VAL A 5 -58.25 -21.93 15.76
CA VAL A 5 -56.82 -22.12 16.02
C VAL A 5 -55.97 -21.42 14.96
N PHE A 6 -54.85 -20.79 15.32
CA PHE A 6 -53.65 -20.79 14.46
C PHE A 6 -52.35 -20.81 15.28
N TRP A 7 -51.42 -21.60 14.78
CA TRP A 7 -50.30 -22.22 15.47
C TRP A 7 -49.09 -21.31 15.76
N HIS A 8 -48.36 -21.69 16.81
CA HIS A 8 -46.98 -21.28 17.09
C HIS A 8 -46.04 -21.50 15.89
N LYS A 9 -45.38 -20.43 15.45
CA LYS A 9 -43.98 -20.48 14.96
C LYS A 9 -43.24 -19.24 15.43
N LYS A 10 -42.51 -19.35 16.55
CA LYS A 10 -41.43 -18.40 16.83
C LYS A 10 -40.30 -18.74 15.86
N LEU A 11 -40.07 -17.87 14.88
CA LEU A 11 -38.91 -17.95 13.99
C LEU A 11 -37.78 -17.15 14.65
N PRO A 12 -36.70 -17.77 15.16
CA PRO A 12 -35.49 -17.02 15.48
C PRO A 12 -34.80 -16.73 14.14
N PHE A 13 -34.97 -15.52 13.60
CA PHE A 13 -34.13 -15.10 12.49
C PHE A 13 -32.73 -14.83 13.05
N LEU A 14 -31.81 -15.71 12.69
CA LEU A 14 -30.39 -15.66 12.99
C LEU A 14 -29.85 -14.25 12.73
N LEU A 15 -29.30 -13.62 13.77
CA LEU A 15 -28.31 -12.57 13.60
C LEU A 15 -27.12 -13.23 12.88
N GLY A 16 -27.12 -13.13 11.55
CA GLY A 16 -25.97 -13.46 10.74
C GLY A 16 -24.83 -12.58 11.22
N VAL A 17 -23.88 -13.17 11.94
CA VAL A 17 -22.55 -12.59 12.11
C VAL A 17 -21.99 -12.53 10.71
N GLY A 18 -22.19 -11.39 10.05
CA GLY A 18 -21.44 -11.04 8.86
C GLY A 18 -19.99 -11.00 9.30
N VAL A 19 -19.27 -12.10 9.10
CA VAL A 19 -17.82 -12.08 9.06
C VAL A 19 -17.49 -11.26 7.82
N VAL A 20 -17.52 -9.94 7.98
CA VAL A 20 -16.81 -9.06 7.07
C VAL A 20 -15.35 -9.38 7.34
N VAL A 21 -14.83 -10.36 6.58
CA VAL A 21 -13.40 -10.53 6.44
C VAL A 21 -12.96 -9.24 5.75
N LEU A 22 -12.61 -8.24 6.56
CA LEU A 22 -11.82 -7.11 6.13
C LEU A 22 -10.51 -7.73 5.63
N LEU A 23 -10.45 -8.01 4.33
CA LEU A 23 -9.24 -8.28 3.57
C LEU A 23 -8.39 -7.02 3.64
N LEU A 24 -7.83 -6.74 4.81
CA LEU A 24 -6.74 -5.79 4.92
C LEU A 24 -5.59 -6.42 4.14
N PRO A 25 -5.09 -5.78 3.08
CA PRO A 25 -3.92 -6.27 2.38
C PRO A 25 -2.82 -6.42 3.41
N GLN A 26 -2.35 -7.66 3.59
CA GLN A 26 -1.23 -7.93 4.47
C GLN A 26 -0.02 -7.24 3.83
N ALA A 27 0.59 -6.30 4.55
CA ALA A 27 1.87 -5.74 4.15
C ALA A 27 2.91 -6.87 4.17
N THR A 28 3.06 -7.57 3.05
CA THR A 28 4.15 -8.53 2.89
C THR A 28 5.42 -7.73 2.83
N ASN A 29 6.44 -8.13 3.60
CA ASN A 29 7.79 -7.58 3.45
C ASN A 29 8.20 -7.59 1.97
N ALA A 30 9.06 -6.66 1.57
CA ALA A 30 9.64 -6.67 0.23
C ALA A 30 10.24 -8.05 -0.06
N ASP A 31 9.69 -8.76 -1.05
CA ASP A 31 10.18 -10.07 -1.50
C ASP A 31 11.13 -9.85 -2.68
N PRO A 32 12.46 -9.99 -2.50
CA PRO A 32 13.43 -9.77 -3.59
C PRO A 32 13.22 -10.74 -4.76
N SER A 33 12.57 -11.89 -4.51
CA SER A 33 12.30 -12.91 -5.53
C SER A 33 11.30 -12.45 -6.59
N LYS A 34 10.46 -11.44 -6.27
CA LYS A 34 9.55 -10.83 -7.25
C LYS A 34 10.26 -10.03 -8.33
N TYR A 35 11.47 -9.54 -8.04
CA TYR A 35 12.23 -8.68 -8.95
C TYR A 35 13.65 -9.21 -9.19
N PRO A 36 13.79 -10.43 -9.74
CA PRO A 36 15.09 -11.10 -9.88
C PRO A 36 16.09 -10.31 -10.73
N GLN A 37 15.61 -9.51 -11.68
CA GLN A 37 16.45 -8.65 -12.52
C GLN A 37 17.16 -7.52 -11.75
N PHE A 38 16.62 -7.09 -10.60
CA PHE A 38 17.21 -6.03 -9.77
C PHE A 38 17.89 -6.58 -8.50
N ALA A 39 17.62 -7.84 -8.13
CA ALA A 39 18.12 -8.46 -6.91
C ALA A 39 19.65 -8.56 -6.80
N GLN A 40 20.36 -8.50 -7.94
CA GLN A 40 21.83 -8.58 -7.99
C GLN A 40 22.52 -7.22 -8.18
N GLU A 41 21.75 -6.14 -8.33
CA GLU A 41 22.31 -4.80 -8.50
C GLU A 41 22.92 -4.34 -7.17
N LYS A 42 24.24 -4.12 -7.18
CA LYS A 42 24.94 -3.55 -6.03
C LYS A 42 24.97 -2.04 -6.17
N LEU A 43 24.75 -1.35 -5.06
CA LEU A 43 24.98 0.08 -5.01
C LEU A 43 26.48 0.35 -5.24
N PRO A 44 26.82 1.39 -6.02
CA PRO A 44 28.20 1.81 -6.16
C PRO A 44 28.74 2.28 -4.80
N GLU A 45 30.04 2.11 -4.57
CA GLU A 45 30.68 2.32 -3.25
C GLU A 45 30.49 3.73 -2.69
N ASN A 46 30.22 4.72 -3.55
CA ASN A 46 30.02 6.11 -3.19
C ASN A 46 28.56 6.49 -2.88
N VAL A 47 27.64 5.52 -2.86
CA VAL A 47 26.22 5.75 -2.57
C VAL A 47 25.84 5.06 -1.26
N THR A 48 25.46 5.86 -0.27
CA THR A 48 24.89 5.37 0.98
C THR A 48 23.39 5.70 0.98
N PRO A 49 22.50 4.70 0.89
CA PRO A 49 21.07 4.95 0.96
C PRO A 49 20.70 5.38 2.38
N VAL A 50 19.89 6.44 2.47
CA VAL A 50 19.25 6.83 3.73
C VAL A 50 17.89 6.15 3.77
N PHE A 51 17.68 5.31 4.78
CA PHE A 51 16.39 4.67 5.00
C PHE A 51 15.59 5.51 6.00
N VAL A 52 14.28 5.62 5.75
CA VAL A 52 13.33 6.30 6.63
C VAL A 52 12.30 5.29 7.10
N ASN A 53 11.94 5.32 8.38
CA ASN A 53 10.85 4.50 8.90
C ASN A 53 9.49 5.19 8.66
N ILE A 54 8.41 4.42 8.59
CA ILE A 54 7.07 4.95 8.33
C ILE A 54 6.63 5.94 9.41
N GLU A 55 6.95 5.71 10.69
CA GLU A 55 6.59 6.65 11.76
C GLU A 55 7.32 7.99 11.61
N GLU A 56 8.57 7.97 11.16
CA GLU A 56 9.40 9.15 10.91
C GLU A 56 8.88 9.94 9.71
N LEU A 57 8.59 9.25 8.60
CA LEU A 57 7.99 9.88 7.43
C LEU A 57 6.65 10.55 7.77
N VAL A 58 5.82 9.90 8.59
CA VAL A 58 4.55 10.47 9.07
C VAL A 58 4.79 11.70 9.96
N ALA A 59 5.81 11.68 10.82
CA ALA A 59 6.17 12.83 11.64
C ALA A 59 6.61 14.02 10.78
N ASP A 60 7.45 13.79 9.77
CA ASP A 60 7.92 14.83 8.84
C ASP A 60 6.78 15.46 8.06
N LEU A 61 5.86 14.63 7.53
CA LEU A 61 4.66 15.10 6.84
C LEU A 61 3.80 16.00 7.74
N LYS A 62 3.64 15.64 9.02
CA LYS A 62 2.91 16.45 10.01
C LYS A 62 3.63 17.73 10.38
N ALA A 63 4.97 17.72 10.39
CA ALA A 63 5.81 18.91 10.61
C ALA A 63 5.82 19.87 9.41
N GLY A 64 5.21 19.48 8.28
CA GLY A 64 5.06 20.32 7.09
C GLY A 64 6.06 20.01 5.98
N ALA A 65 6.87 18.95 6.13
CA ALA A 65 7.67 18.44 5.01
C ALA A 65 6.75 17.99 3.88
N LYS A 66 7.16 18.23 2.64
CA LYS A 66 6.40 17.87 1.43
C LYS A 66 7.27 17.03 0.49
N PRO A 67 7.71 15.84 0.93
CA PRO A 67 8.46 14.94 0.07
C PRO A 67 7.59 14.49 -1.11
N ILE A 68 8.24 14.12 -2.20
CA ILE A 68 7.59 13.31 -3.23
C ILE A 68 7.77 11.85 -2.83
N ILE A 69 6.67 11.12 -2.73
CA ILE A 69 6.68 9.69 -2.53
C ILE A 69 6.57 9.04 -3.91
N ILE A 70 7.52 8.18 -4.26
CA ILE A 70 7.55 7.49 -5.54
C ILE A 70 7.54 5.99 -5.28
N ASP A 71 6.55 5.31 -5.86
CA ASP A 71 6.45 3.85 -5.83
C ASP A 71 7.21 3.29 -7.04
N VAL A 72 8.24 2.48 -6.77
CA VAL A 72 9.10 1.91 -7.82
C VAL A 72 8.70 0.48 -8.22
N ARG A 73 7.59 -0.03 -7.68
CA ARG A 73 7.04 -1.35 -8.02
C ARG A 73 6.37 -1.35 -9.39
N THR A 74 5.81 -2.50 -9.79
CA THR A 74 5.04 -2.58 -11.05
C THR A 74 3.81 -1.69 -11.02
N GLU A 75 3.33 -1.30 -12.21
CA GLU A 75 2.11 -0.50 -12.32
C GLU A 75 0.90 -1.27 -11.80
N GLU A 76 0.87 -2.60 -11.99
CA GLU A 76 -0.16 -3.48 -11.44
C GLU A 76 -0.22 -3.40 -9.92
N GLU A 77 0.92 -3.55 -9.23
CA GLU A 77 0.98 -3.48 -7.77
C GLU A 77 0.61 -2.10 -7.24
N PHE A 78 1.01 -1.04 -7.95
CA PHE A 78 0.58 0.32 -7.63
C PHE A 78 -0.95 0.46 -7.73
N ARG A 79 -1.56 -0.04 -8.82
CA ARG A 79 -3.01 0.03 -9.04
C ARG A 79 -3.81 -0.79 -8.03
N GLU A 80 -3.25 -1.89 -7.53
CA GLU A 80 -3.87 -2.70 -6.48
C GLU A 80 -3.92 -1.96 -5.15
N VAL A 81 -2.77 -1.50 -4.64
CA VAL A 81 -2.67 -0.72 -3.41
C VAL A 81 -1.34 0.05 -3.37
N HIS A 82 -1.41 1.33 -3.02
CA HIS A 82 -0.26 2.21 -2.89
C HIS A 82 -0.49 3.25 -1.80
N ILE A 83 0.59 3.93 -1.38
CA ILE A 83 0.53 5.04 -0.44
C ILE A 83 -0.22 6.21 -1.11
N LEU A 84 -1.25 6.74 -0.45
CA LEU A 84 -2.02 7.87 -1.00
C LEU A 84 -1.12 9.07 -1.29
N GLY A 85 -1.19 9.58 -2.52
CA GLY A 85 -0.37 10.71 -2.98
C GLY A 85 1.00 10.31 -3.52
N ALA A 86 1.34 9.02 -3.53
CA ALA A 86 2.51 8.53 -4.24
C ALA A 86 2.32 8.62 -5.76
N VAL A 87 3.45 8.78 -6.47
CA VAL A 87 3.51 8.71 -7.94
C VAL A 87 4.07 7.36 -8.33
N SER A 88 3.45 6.69 -9.31
CA SER A 88 3.98 5.46 -9.90
C SER A 88 5.14 5.79 -10.83
N ALA A 89 6.30 5.18 -10.59
CA ALA A 89 7.44 5.20 -11.50
C ALA A 89 8.16 3.84 -11.44
N PRO A 90 7.67 2.83 -12.17
CA PRO A 90 8.22 1.48 -12.10
C PRO A 90 9.72 1.44 -12.39
N LEU A 91 10.45 0.60 -11.66
CA LEU A 91 11.92 0.58 -11.70
C LEU A 91 12.48 0.33 -13.11
N ALA A 92 11.76 -0.46 -13.93
CA ALA A 92 12.12 -0.73 -15.33
C ALA A 92 12.14 0.53 -16.22
N GLU A 93 11.35 1.55 -15.88
CA GLU A 93 11.19 2.79 -16.64
C GLU A 93 11.76 4.01 -15.90
N PHE A 94 12.26 3.80 -14.67
CA PHE A 94 12.63 4.86 -13.75
C PHE A 94 13.71 5.81 -14.28
N LYS A 95 14.60 5.32 -15.15
CA LYS A 95 15.64 6.15 -15.80
C LYS A 95 15.08 7.35 -16.55
N ASP A 96 13.92 7.19 -17.19
CA ASP A 96 13.26 8.29 -17.89
C ASP A 96 12.58 9.25 -16.91
N TYR A 97 12.01 8.71 -15.83
CA TYR A 97 11.37 9.46 -14.76
C TYR A 97 12.36 10.35 -13.96
N LEU A 98 13.64 9.98 -13.86
CA LEU A 98 14.66 10.77 -13.18
C LEU A 98 14.71 12.24 -13.64
N LYS A 99 14.36 12.52 -14.90
CA LYS A 99 14.37 13.87 -15.48
C LYS A 99 13.22 14.73 -14.97
N SER A 100 12.10 14.12 -14.57
CA SER A 100 10.93 14.83 -14.05
C SER A 100 10.97 15.06 -12.54
N ILE A 101 11.93 14.47 -11.82
CA ILE A 101 12.05 14.62 -10.37
C ILE A 101 12.51 16.05 -10.02
N PRO A 102 11.68 16.83 -9.30
CA PRO A 102 12.06 18.13 -8.74
C PRO A 102 13.21 17.98 -7.75
N ARG A 103 14.14 18.95 -7.77
CA ARG A 103 15.35 18.93 -6.93
C ARG A 103 15.29 19.84 -5.70
N ASP A 104 14.15 20.49 -5.49
CA ASP A 104 13.89 21.48 -4.44
C ASP A 104 13.22 20.88 -3.20
N ARG A 105 12.90 19.59 -3.21
CA ARG A 105 12.24 18.88 -2.11
C ARG A 105 12.74 17.44 -1.96
N PRO A 106 12.58 16.83 -0.77
CA PRO A 106 13.01 15.45 -0.55
C PRO A 106 12.23 14.46 -1.42
N VAL A 107 12.87 13.34 -1.73
CA VAL A 107 12.29 12.24 -2.50
C VAL A 107 12.39 10.98 -1.65
N VAL A 108 11.26 10.29 -1.50
CA VAL A 108 11.16 9.02 -0.79
C VAL A 108 10.77 7.96 -1.79
N LEU A 109 11.59 6.93 -1.93
CA LEU A 109 11.32 5.75 -2.75
C LEU A 109 10.82 4.63 -1.84
N TYR A 110 9.86 3.86 -2.31
CA TYR A 110 9.40 2.64 -1.63
C TYR A 110 9.01 1.55 -2.62
#